data_AF-A0A2A5M853-F1
#
_entry.id   AF-A0A2A5M853-F1
#
_cell.length_a   1.000
_cell.length_b   1.000
_cell.length_c   1.000
_cell.angle_alpha   90.00
_cell.angle_beta   90.00
_cell.angle_gamma   90.00
#
_symmetry.space_group_name_H-M   'P 1'
#
loop_
_entity.id
_entity.type
_entity.pdbx_description
1 polymer ?
#
loop_
_entity_poly.entity_id
_entity_poly.type
_entity_poly.pdbx_seq_one_letter_code
_entity_poly.pdbx_strand_id
1 'polypeptide(L)'
;CVENLEHAINLIRSSDLKLTGMFTHFASADEMDGSFFVQKENFQKAKKIVKKYFSNLLFHSHNSAALFRGKIPEDEYCRVGL
;
A
#
# COMPACT_ATOMS: atom_id res chain seq x y z
N CYS A 1 9.09 8.60 2.54
CA CYS A 1 8.10 7.75 3.24
C CYS A 1 8.21 6.25 2.86
N VAL A 2 9.44 5.75 2.73
CA VAL A 2 9.73 4.30 2.69
C VAL A 2 10.90 3.98 3.63
N GLU A 3 11.62 5.01 4.11
CA GLU A 3 12.87 4.90 4.86
C GLU A 3 12.77 4.00 6.11
N ASN A 4 11.63 3.97 6.81
CA ASN A 4 11.46 3.18 8.04
C ASN A 4 10.83 1.81 7.82
N LEU A 5 10.53 1.42 6.58
CA LEU A 5 9.81 0.18 6.29
C LEU A 5 10.61 -1.07 6.69
N GLU A 6 11.91 -1.09 6.37
CA GLU A 6 12.77 -2.24 6.73
C GLU A 6 12.94 -2.37 8.24
N HIS A 7 13.02 -1.25 8.96
CA HIS A 7 13.05 -1.25 10.42
C HIS A 7 11.77 -1.87 11.01
N ALA A 8 10.59 -1.46 10.53
CA ALA A 8 9.32 -2.03 10.96
C ALA A 8 9.20 -3.52 10.64
N ILE A 9 9.65 -3.95 9.45
CA ILE A 9 9.71 -5.37 9.06
C ILE A 9 10.56 -6.18 10.05
N ASN A 10 11.73 -5.67 10.44
CA ASN A 10 12.62 -6.36 11.38
C ASN A 10 12.00 -6.48 12.78
N LEU A 11 11.29 -5.45 13.24
CA LEU A 11 10.55 -5.51 14.51
C LEU A 11 9.44 -6.56 14.48
N ILE A 12 8.66 -6.61 13.39
CA ILE A 12 7.61 -7.63 13.22
C ILE A 12 8.23 -9.03 13.22
N ARG A 13 9.31 -9.26 12.47
CA ARG A 13 9.98 -10.57 12.37
C ARG A 13 10.63 -11.04 13.67
N SER A 14 11.00 -10.11 14.55
CA SER A 14 11.57 -10.42 15.88
C SER A 14 10.51 -10.56 16.97
N SER A 15 9.24 -10.31 16.63
CA SER A 15 8.09 -10.47 17.53
C SER A 15 7.29 -11.72 17.16
N ASP A 16 6.30 -12.08 17.98
CA ASP A 16 5.33 -13.15 17.69
C ASP A 16 4.14 -12.65 16.83
N LEU A 17 4.34 -11.56 16.08
CA LEU A 17 3.31 -10.98 15.22
C LEU A 17 3.31 -11.65 13.84
N LYS A 18 2.11 -11.97 13.36
CA LYS A 18 1.90 -12.42 11.98
C LYS A 18 1.46 -11.25 11.11
N LEU A 19 2.32 -10.80 10.20
CA LEU A 19 1.94 -9.82 9.19
C LEU A 19 1.02 -10.45 8.16
N THR A 20 -0.21 -9.95 8.05
CA THR A 20 -1.24 -10.47 7.13
C THR A 20 -1.48 -9.54 5.94
N GLY A 21 -1.17 -8.25 6.06
CA GLY A 21 -1.35 -7.29 4.98
C GLY A 21 -0.69 -5.94 5.22
N MET A 22 -0.65 -5.15 4.16
CA MET A 22 -0.11 -3.79 4.15
C MET A 22 -1.01 -2.89 3.30
N PHE A 23 -1.28 -1.69 3.79
CA PHE A 23 -2.16 -0.76 3.09
C PHE A 23 -1.61 0.67 3.11
N THR A 24 -2.11 1.48 2.19
CA THR A 24 -2.00 2.94 2.23
C THR A 24 -3.38 3.55 1.97
N HIS A 25 -3.54 4.83 2.23
CA HIS A 25 -4.75 5.59 1.90
C HIS A 25 -4.36 6.81 1.07
N PHE A 26 -4.91 6.92 -0.14
CA PHE A 26 -4.64 8.05 -1.02
C PHE A 26 -5.42 9.28 -0.56
N ALA A 27 -4.71 10.31 -0.08
CA ALA A 27 -5.31 11.49 0.54
C ALA A 27 -5.98 12.47 -0.44
N SER A 28 -5.64 12.40 -1.73
CA SER A 28 -6.08 13.38 -2.75
C SER A 28 -6.36 12.66 -4.08
N ALA A 29 -7.02 11.51 -4.00
CA ALA A 29 -7.38 10.72 -5.17
C ALA A 29 -8.52 11.36 -6.00
N ASP A 30 -9.30 12.22 -5.39
CA ASP A 30 -10.35 13.06 -5.97
C ASP A 30 -9.82 14.35 -6.63
N GLU A 31 -8.67 14.84 -6.19
CA GLU A 31 -8.06 16.07 -6.72
C GLU A 31 -7.31 15.86 -8.04
N MET A 32 -7.49 16.73 -9.04
CA MET A 32 -6.82 16.60 -10.36
C MET A 32 -5.34 17.05 -10.37
N ASP A 33 -4.52 16.51 -9.45
CA ASP A 33 -3.09 16.79 -9.39
C ASP A 33 -2.18 15.54 -9.53
N GLY A 34 -0.87 15.75 -9.39
CA GLY A 34 0.15 14.70 -9.46
C GLY A 34 0.30 13.87 -8.17
N SER A 35 -0.31 14.28 -7.05
CA SER A 35 -0.05 13.71 -5.73
C SER A 35 -0.48 12.24 -5.63
N PHE A 36 -1.58 11.88 -6.29
CA PHE A 36 -2.07 10.50 -6.42
C PHE A 36 -0.99 9.58 -7.00
N PHE A 37 -0.32 10.02 -8.07
CA PHE A 37 0.67 9.20 -8.76
C PHE A 37 1.94 9.01 -7.91
N VAL A 38 2.38 10.06 -7.21
CA VAL A 38 3.52 9.97 -6.27
C VAL A 38 3.23 8.99 -5.14
N GLN A 39 2.05 9.07 -4.53
CA GLN A 39 1.64 8.13 -3.48
C GLN A 39 1.54 6.69 -4.00
N LYS A 40 0.97 6.50 -5.20
CA LYS A 40 0.88 5.20 -5.85
C LYS A 40 2.26 4.59 -6.10
N GLU A 41 3.20 5.38 -6.63
CA GLU A 41 4.57 4.93 -6.88
C GLU A 41 5.27 4.53 -5.58
N ASN A 42 5.14 5.33 -4.52
CA ASN A 42 5.69 5.01 -3.21
C ASN A 42 5.13 3.71 -2.64
N PHE A 43 3.83 3.46 -2.80
CA PHE A 43 3.23 2.20 -2.36
C PHE A 43 3.73 1.00 -3.16
N GLN A 44 3.93 1.13 -4.48
CA GLN A 44 4.53 0.05 -5.28
C GLN A 44 5.98 -0.24 -4.87
N LYS A 45 6.77 0.79 -4.50
CA LYS A 45 8.11 0.61 -3.92
C LYS A 45 8.04 -0.16 -2.59
N ALA A 46 7.13 0.23 -1.69
CA ALA A 46 6.91 -0.46 -0.42
C ALA A 46 6.51 -1.94 -0.60
N LYS A 47 5.60 -2.24 -1.54
CA LYS A 47 5.21 -3.62 -1.91
C LYS A 47 6.42 -4.45 -2.34
N LYS A 48 7.30 -3.90 -3.18
CA LYS A 48 8.52 -4.60 -3.63
C LYS A 48 9.45 -4.92 -2.47
N ILE A 49 9.60 -4.01 -1.50
CA ILE A 49 10.46 -4.23 -0.34
C ILE A 49 9.87 -5.32 0.56
N VAL A 50 8.60 -5.22 0.94
CA VAL A 50 7.99 -6.18 1.86
C VAL A 50 7.88 -7.59 1.26
N LYS A 51 7.68 -7.70 -0.06
CA LYS A 51 7.66 -8.98 -0.80
C LYS A 51 9.01 -9.73 -0.74
N LYS A 52 10.13 -9.07 -0.39
CA LYS A 52 11.42 -9.75 -0.14
C LYS A 52 11.41 -10.57 1.15
N TYR A 53 10.54 -10.22 2.10
CA TYR A 53 10.51 -10.81 3.45
C TYR A 53 9.26 -11.67 3.69
N PHE A 54 8.15 -11.37 2.99
CA PHE A 54 6.87 -12.06 3.15
C PHE A 54 6.23 -12.34 1.78
N SER A 55 5.82 -13.58 1.53
CA SER A 55 5.27 -14.00 0.24
C SER A 55 3.74 -13.86 0.13
N ASN A 56 3.01 -13.98 1.24
CA ASN A 56 1.55 -14.08 1.26
C ASN A 56 0.91 -12.90 2.01
N LEU A 57 1.04 -11.69 1.48
CA LEU A 57 0.45 -10.49 2.07
C LEU A 57 -0.71 -9.95 1.24
N LEU A 58 -1.76 -9.52 1.94
CA LEU A 58 -2.87 -8.78 1.36
C LEU A 58 -2.48 -7.30 1.20
N PHE A 59 -2.63 -6.75 0.00
CA PHE A 59 -2.36 -5.34 -0.27
C PHE A 59 -3.65 -4.58 -0.51
N HIS A 60 -3.70 -3.34 -0.02
CA HIS A 60 -4.86 -2.48 -0.21
C HIS A 60 -4.44 -1.01 -0.34
N SER A 61 -4.62 -0.38 -1.51
CA SER A 61 -4.35 1.06 -1.65
C SER A 61 -5.56 1.90 -2.07
N HIS A 62 -6.50 1.33 -2.82
CA HIS A 62 -7.56 2.11 -3.46
C HIS A 62 -8.76 2.29 -2.54
N ASN A 63 -9.09 3.56 -2.26
CA ASN A 63 -10.42 3.99 -1.81
C ASN A 63 -11.33 4.23 -3.04
N SER A 64 -12.58 4.65 -2.83
CA SER A 64 -13.52 4.89 -3.93
C SER A 64 -13.01 5.92 -4.94
N ALA A 65 -12.48 7.06 -4.48
CA ALA A 65 -11.92 8.08 -5.37
C ALA A 65 -10.77 7.54 -6.25
N ALA A 66 -9.87 6.75 -5.67
CA ALA A 66 -8.76 6.14 -6.40
C ALA A 66 -9.22 5.12 -7.45
N LEU A 67 -10.31 4.39 -7.18
CA LEU A 67 -10.92 3.49 -8.16
C LEU A 67 -11.48 4.23 -9.37
N PHE A 68 -12.06 5.42 -9.17
CA PHE A 68 -12.55 6.24 -10.29
C PHE A 68 -11.43 6.85 -11.13
N ARG A 69 -10.28 7.14 -10.51
CA ARG A 69 -9.13 7.76 -11.18
C ARG A 69 -8.23 6.77 -11.93
N GLY A 70 -8.25 5.50 -11.53
CA GLY A 70 -7.29 4.50 -11.98
C GLY A 70 -7.93 3.24 -12.55
N LYS A 71 -7.08 2.27 -12.88
CA LYS A 71 -7.51 0.89 -13.12
C LYS A 71 -7.62 0.15 -11.79
N ILE A 72 -8.57 -0.78 -11.72
CA ILE A 72 -8.67 -1.72 -10.60
C ILE A 72 -7.34 -2.50 -10.50
N PRO A 73 -6.68 -2.51 -9.34
CA PRO A 73 -5.45 -3.27 -9.15
C PRO A 73 -5.73 -4.78 -9.16
N GLU A 74 -4.90 -5.55 -9.86
CA GLU A 74 -5.04 -7.01 -9.95
C GLU A 74 -4.52 -7.76 -8.71
N ASP A 75 -3.53 -7.18 -8.01
CA ASP A 75 -2.87 -7.80 -6.85
C ASP A 75 -3.22 -7.13 -5.52
N GLU A 76 -4.33 -6.38 -5.47
CA GLU A 76 -4.78 -5.67 -4.29
C GLU A 76 -6.29 -5.75 -4.08
N TYR A 77 -6.70 -5.72 -2.83
CA TYR A 77 -8.10 -5.54 -2.43
C TYR A 77 -8.41 -4.05 -2.31
N CYS A 78 -9.62 -3.66 -2.72
CA CYS A 78 -10.06 -2.27 -2.68
C CYS A 78 -10.99 -2.03 -1.49
N ARG A 79 -10.87 -0.85 -0.86
CA ARG A 79 -11.69 -0.45 0.29
C ARG A 79 -12.71 0.58 -0.18
N VAL A 80 -13.87 0.09 -0.62
CA VAL A 80 -14.95 0.94 -1.16
C VAL A 80 -15.80 1.47 -0.01
N GLY A 81 -15.98 2.78 0.02
CA GLY A 81 -16.76 3.53 1.00
C GLY A 81 -16.87 5.01 0.61
N LEU A 82 -17.62 5.80 1.37
CA LEU A 82 -17.71 7.26 1.23
C LEU A 82 -17.25 7.93 2.52
#